data_AF-A0A9P4SJ38-F1
#
_entry.id   AF-A0A9P4SJ38-F1
#
_cell.length_a   1.000
_cell.length_b   1.000
_cell.length_c   1.000
_cell.angle_alpha   90.00
_cell.angle_beta   90.00
_cell.angle_gamma   90.00
#
_symmetry.space_group_name_H-M   'P 1'
#
loop_
_entity.id
_entity.type
_entity.pdbx_description
1 polymer ?
#
loop_
_entity_poly.entity_id
_entity_poly.type
_entity_poly.pdbx_seq_one_letter_code
_entity_poly.pdbx_strand_id
1 'polypeptide(L)'
;MAILLKFSKFIVEISQYPNIKICVSSRLWPEFEDTFNLHPWLRLEDLTHSDIQLFLSENLNRNMMFATLQDESSIESARPSLEITEKASGVFLWVRLVVNSLLEGIREGDKISILLQRLRALPEDLEMFFQHIIEDLTDSHREEASRLFQVVDYARDKRPSTLIELSFLEEGSEAAIAADIVHLPYEKLKHTQT
;
A
#
# COMPACT_ATOMS: atom_id res chain seq x y z
N MET A 1 19.30 15.62 7.33
CA MET A 1 20.64 15.19 7.80
C MET A 1 20.88 15.45 9.29
N ALA A 2 21.08 16.68 9.77
CA ALA A 2 21.49 16.93 11.16
C ALA A 2 20.52 16.42 12.24
N ILE A 3 19.22 16.34 11.93
CA ILE A 3 18.19 15.84 12.85
C ILE A 3 18.32 14.32 13.05
N LEU A 4 18.57 13.56 11.98
CA LEU A 4 18.64 12.09 12.02
C LEU A 4 19.82 11.61 12.85
N LEU A 5 20.98 12.23 12.67
CA LEU A 5 22.17 11.91 13.45
C LEU A 5 22.02 12.28 14.94
N LYS A 6 21.31 13.38 15.25
CA LYS A 6 21.00 13.71 16.65
C LYS A 6 20.06 12.69 17.27
N PHE A 7 19.04 12.28 16.52
CA PHE A 7 18.09 11.28 16.96
C PHE A 7 18.75 9.91 17.17
N SER A 8 19.58 9.44 16.23
CA SER A 8 20.28 8.15 16.36
C SER A 8 21.19 8.11 17.59
N LYS A 9 21.95 9.19 17.84
CA LYS A 9 22.79 9.32 19.04
C LYS A 9 21.99 9.31 20.34
N PHE A 10 20.87 10.03 20.37
CA PHE A 10 19.97 10.06 21.52
C PHE A 10 19.44 8.66 21.87
N ILE A 11 19.09 7.86 20.86
CA ILE A 11 18.67 6.46 21.06
C ILE A 11 19.79 5.63 21.68
N VAL A 12 21.03 5.79 21.22
CA VAL A 12 22.20 5.08 21.78
C VAL A 12 22.48 5.49 23.23
N GLU A 13 22.29 6.77 23.58
CA GLU A 13 22.44 7.24 24.96
C GLU A 13 21.41 6.60 25.90
N ILE A 14 20.16 6.47 25.45
CA ILE A 14 19.08 5.86 26.25
C ILE A 14 19.26 4.34 26.34
N SER A 15 19.84 3.69 25.34
CA SER A 15 20.05 2.23 25.38
C SER A 15 21.06 1.78 26.44
N GLN A 16 21.86 2.70 27.01
CA GLN A 16 22.81 2.39 28.09
C GLN A 16 22.16 2.16 29.46
N TYR A 17 20.90 2.55 29.64
CA TYR A 17 20.22 2.35 30.92
C TYR A 17 19.81 0.88 31.10
N PRO A 18 20.11 0.26 32.26
CA PRO A 18 20.01 -1.19 32.44
C PRO A 18 18.59 -1.78 32.35
N ASN A 19 17.57 -0.92 32.49
CA ASN A 19 16.16 -1.33 32.50
C ASN A 19 15.41 -0.91 31.22
N ILE A 20 16.12 -0.47 30.18
CA ILE A 20 15.52 -0.02 28.93
C ILE A 20 15.94 -0.93 27.79
N LYS A 21 14.94 -1.44 27.06
CA LYS A 21 15.13 -2.13 25.78
C LYS A 21 14.50 -1.28 24.68
N ILE A 22 15.22 -1.08 23.59
CA ILE A 22 14.77 -0.24 22.47
C ILE A 22 14.73 -1.09 21.21
N CYS A 23 13.62 -1.01 20.48
CA CYS A 23 13.49 -1.52 19.12
C CYS A 23 13.25 -0.33 18.20
N VAL A 24 14.12 -0.13 17.23
CA VAL A 24 14.04 0.97 16.27
C VAL A 24 13.70 0.40 14.91
N SER A 25 12.75 1.01 14.23
CA SER A 25 12.45 0.76 12.82
C SER A 25 12.64 2.05 12.04
N SER A 26 13.38 1.99 10.95
CA SER A 26 13.64 3.12 10.06
C SER A 26 13.83 2.65 8.62
N ARG A 27 13.84 3.59 7.68
CA ARG A 27 14.45 3.33 6.37
C ARG A 27 15.97 3.16 6.51
N LEU A 28 16.59 2.50 5.54
CA LEU A 28 18.04 2.30 5.45
C LEU A 28 18.74 3.59 5.02
N TRP A 29 18.73 4.57 5.92
CA TRP A 29 19.50 5.79 5.76
C TRP A 29 20.92 5.56 6.26
N PRO A 30 21.95 6.03 5.53
CA PRO A 30 23.34 5.84 5.91
C PRO A 30 23.64 6.27 7.35
N GLU A 31 22.99 7.34 7.83
CA GLU A 31 23.18 7.84 9.20
C GLU A 31 22.77 6.82 10.27
N PHE A 32 21.76 5.98 9.99
CA PHE A 32 21.32 4.93 10.90
C PHE A 32 22.17 3.67 10.78
N GLU A 33 22.58 3.30 9.56
CA GLU A 33 23.51 2.17 9.36
C GLU A 33 24.83 2.42 10.09
N ASP A 34 25.43 3.61 9.93
CA ASP A 34 26.68 3.96 10.59
C ASP A 34 26.56 3.98 12.12
N THR A 35 25.42 4.45 12.65
CA THR A 35 25.21 4.55 14.10
C THR A 35 24.92 3.20 14.75
N PHE A 36 24.15 2.34 14.07
CA PHE A 36 23.64 1.09 14.65
C PHE A 36 24.34 -0.18 14.18
N ASN A 37 25.34 -0.09 13.28
CA ASN A 37 26.07 -1.27 12.78
C ASN A 37 26.69 -2.18 13.87
N LEU A 38 27.00 -1.64 15.05
CA LEU A 38 27.53 -2.40 16.19
C LEU A 38 26.44 -3.08 17.05
N HIS A 39 25.16 -2.83 16.76
CA HIS A 39 24.02 -3.37 17.50
C HIS A 39 23.32 -4.46 16.67
N PRO A 40 22.51 -5.35 17.28
CA PRO A 40 21.69 -6.28 16.53
C PRO A 40 20.73 -5.53 15.60
N TRP A 41 20.78 -5.84 14.32
CA TRP A 41 19.88 -5.29 13.32
C TRP A 41 19.42 -6.39 12.37
N LEU A 42 18.27 -6.15 11.73
CA LEU A 42 17.75 -7.00 10.68
C LEU A 42 17.25 -6.10 9.55
N ARG A 43 17.36 -6.59 8.33
CA ARG A 43 16.79 -5.96 7.14
C ARG A 43 15.51 -6.68 6.81
N LEU A 44 14.38 -5.99 6.89
CA LEU A 44 13.07 -6.65 6.79
C LEU A 44 12.85 -7.20 5.38
N GLU A 45 13.22 -6.44 4.35
CA GLU A 45 13.05 -6.84 2.95
C GLU A 45 13.77 -8.16 2.62
N ASP A 46 14.91 -8.46 3.25
CA ASP A 46 15.65 -9.72 3.07
C ASP A 46 14.94 -10.93 3.70
N LEU A 47 13.97 -10.70 4.60
CA LEU A 47 13.30 -11.75 5.37
C LEU A 47 11.87 -12.04 4.91
N THR A 48 11.37 -11.30 3.91
CA THR A 48 9.98 -11.42 3.45
C THR A 48 9.74 -12.53 2.43
N HIS A 49 10.80 -13.14 1.87
CA HIS A 49 10.67 -14.09 0.76
C HIS A 49 9.71 -15.26 1.08
N SER A 50 9.87 -15.91 2.22
CA SER A 50 9.01 -17.03 2.65
C SER A 50 7.56 -16.59 2.87
N ASP A 51 7.36 -15.41 3.45
CA ASP A 51 6.02 -14.86 3.71
C ASP A 51 5.31 -14.48 2.41
N ILE A 52 6.06 -13.97 1.43
CA ILE A 52 5.54 -13.68 0.08
C ILE A 52 5.10 -14.98 -0.61
N GLN A 53 5.91 -16.03 -0.56
CA GLN A 53 5.54 -17.33 -1.13
C GLN A 53 4.29 -17.92 -0.47
N LEU A 54 4.21 -17.82 0.86
CA LEU A 54 3.01 -18.24 1.60
C LEU A 54 1.80 -17.43 1.17
N PHE A 55 1.90 -16.10 1.16
CA PHE A 55 0.83 -15.19 0.73
C PHE A 55 0.33 -15.50 -0.69
N LEU A 56 1.24 -15.76 -1.63
CA LEU A 56 0.89 -16.15 -3.00
C LEU A 56 0.14 -17.48 -3.04
N SER A 57 0.61 -18.47 -2.28
CA SER A 57 -0.05 -19.77 -2.21
C SER A 57 -1.47 -19.65 -1.65
N GLU A 58 -1.69 -18.79 -0.66
CA GLU A 58 -3.01 -18.63 -0.05
C GLU A 58 -3.99 -17.82 -0.91
N ASN A 59 -3.49 -16.87 -1.71
CA ASN A 59 -4.36 -15.98 -2.50
C ASN A 59 -4.56 -16.45 -3.94
N LEU A 60 -3.51 -16.96 -4.60
CA LEU A 60 -3.59 -17.44 -5.97
C LEU A 60 -3.98 -18.92 -6.00
N ASN A 61 -3.25 -19.81 -5.29
CA ASN A 61 -3.50 -21.25 -5.43
C ASN A 61 -4.83 -21.72 -4.81
N ARG A 62 -5.38 -21.00 -3.82
CA ARG A 62 -6.72 -21.31 -3.27
C ARG A 62 -7.87 -20.76 -4.11
N ASN A 63 -7.59 -19.93 -5.13
CA ASN A 63 -8.61 -19.48 -6.05
C ASN A 63 -8.95 -20.64 -7.00
N MET A 64 -10.19 -21.15 -6.96
CA MET A 64 -10.62 -22.30 -7.78
C MET A 64 -10.42 -22.09 -9.29
N MET A 65 -10.56 -20.86 -9.78
CA MET A 65 -10.29 -20.55 -11.20
C MET A 65 -8.80 -20.66 -11.51
N PHE A 66 -7.94 -20.16 -10.62
CA PHE A 66 -6.50 -20.31 -10.76
C PHE A 66 -6.05 -21.76 -10.60
N ALA A 67 -6.62 -22.51 -9.65
CA ALA A 67 -6.34 -23.94 -9.48
C ALA A 67 -6.72 -24.75 -10.72
N THR A 68 -7.81 -24.39 -11.41
CA THR A 68 -8.21 -24.98 -12.69
C THR A 68 -7.22 -24.65 -13.80
N LEU A 69 -6.66 -23.44 -13.81
CA LEU A 69 -5.55 -23.06 -14.70
C LEU A 69 -4.25 -23.81 -14.36
N GLN A 70 -4.04 -24.24 -13.11
CA GLN A 70 -2.88 -25.02 -12.69
C GLN A 70 -2.98 -26.52 -13.02
N ASP A 71 -4.19 -27.08 -13.06
CA ASP A 71 -4.43 -28.51 -13.29
C ASP A 71 -4.04 -28.97 -14.73
N GLU A 72 -3.72 -28.02 -15.61
CA GLU A 72 -3.11 -28.30 -16.93
C GLU A 72 -1.64 -28.78 -16.86
N SER A 73 -1.08 -29.03 -15.66
CA SER A 73 0.15 -29.80 -15.43
C SER A 73 1.42 -29.27 -16.12
N SER A 74 1.60 -27.95 -16.19
CA SER A 74 2.82 -27.37 -16.76
C SER A 74 3.61 -26.55 -15.73
N ILE A 75 4.94 -26.54 -15.89
CA ILE A 75 5.89 -25.66 -15.19
C ILE A 75 5.45 -24.18 -15.29
N GLU A 76 4.65 -23.82 -16.29
CA GLU A 76 4.15 -22.46 -16.49
C GLU A 76 3.18 -22.00 -15.41
N SER A 77 2.48 -22.91 -14.75
CA SER A 77 1.50 -22.60 -13.69
C SER A 77 2.14 -22.05 -12.41
N ALA A 78 3.37 -22.43 -12.11
CA ALA A 78 4.15 -21.93 -10.97
C ALA A 78 4.95 -20.65 -11.31
N ARG A 79 5.09 -20.30 -12.59
CA ARG A 79 5.89 -19.15 -13.02
C ARG A 79 5.43 -17.81 -12.47
N PRO A 80 4.12 -17.48 -12.40
CA PRO A 80 3.69 -16.21 -11.82
C PRO A 80 4.18 -16.06 -10.38
N SER A 81 4.05 -17.10 -9.55
CA SER A 81 4.47 -17.04 -8.15
C SER A 81 5.99 -16.86 -8.00
N LEU A 82 6.78 -17.53 -8.86
CA LEU A 82 8.23 -17.37 -8.88
C LEU A 82 8.63 -15.94 -9.32
N GLU A 83 8.12 -15.46 -10.44
CA GLU A 83 8.42 -14.12 -10.96
C GLU A 83 8.00 -13.03 -9.98
N ILE A 84 6.85 -13.17 -9.28
CA ILE A 84 6.44 -12.22 -8.24
C ILE A 84 7.43 -12.22 -7.07
N THR A 85 7.84 -13.39 -6.59
CA THR A 85 8.74 -13.50 -5.45
C THR A 85 10.11 -12.88 -5.76
N GLU A 86 10.62 -13.08 -6.98
CA GLU A 86 11.87 -12.49 -7.45
C GLU A 86 11.78 -10.97 -7.65
N LYS A 87 10.70 -10.49 -8.30
CA LYS A 87 10.49 -9.06 -8.58
C LYS A 87 10.15 -8.22 -7.35
N ALA A 88 9.62 -8.84 -6.29
CA ALA A 88 9.12 -8.11 -5.12
C ALA A 88 10.18 -7.27 -4.41
N SER A 89 11.47 -7.63 -4.51
CA SER A 89 12.57 -6.95 -3.78
C SER A 89 12.25 -6.74 -2.28
N GLY A 90 11.50 -7.68 -1.70
CA GLY A 90 10.99 -7.67 -0.34
C GLY A 90 9.91 -6.63 0.01
N VAL A 91 9.33 -5.97 -0.98
CA VAL A 91 8.26 -4.96 -0.81
C VAL A 91 6.89 -5.64 -0.84
N PHE A 92 6.35 -5.96 0.35
CA PHE A 92 5.07 -6.67 0.46
C PHE A 92 3.87 -5.91 -0.14
N LEU A 93 3.92 -4.56 -0.11
CA LEU A 93 2.88 -3.74 -0.73
C LEU A 93 2.82 -3.97 -2.25
N TRP A 94 3.97 -4.07 -2.90
CA TRP A 94 4.07 -4.36 -4.32
C TRP A 94 3.44 -5.72 -4.64
N VAL A 95 3.78 -6.75 -3.87
CA VAL A 95 3.20 -8.10 -3.99
C VAL A 95 1.68 -8.06 -3.90
N ARG A 96 1.13 -7.33 -2.93
CA ARG A 96 -0.33 -7.21 -2.77
C ARG A 96 -0.99 -6.55 -3.98
N LEU A 97 -0.40 -5.48 -4.51
CA LEU A 97 -0.93 -4.78 -5.68
C LEU A 97 -0.90 -5.68 -6.93
N VAL A 98 0.22 -6.38 -7.14
CA VAL A 98 0.38 -7.33 -8.24
C VAL A 98 -0.61 -8.47 -8.14
N VAL A 99 -0.75 -9.10 -6.96
CA VAL A 99 -1.72 -10.19 -6.74
C VAL A 99 -3.14 -9.73 -7.01
N ASN A 100 -3.53 -8.52 -6.58
CA ASN A 100 -4.84 -7.96 -6.90
C ASN A 100 -5.03 -7.79 -8.41
N SER A 101 -4.01 -7.29 -9.12
CA SER A 101 -4.04 -7.14 -10.58
C SER A 101 -4.21 -8.49 -11.27
N LEU A 102 -3.51 -9.54 -10.83
CA LEU A 102 -3.66 -10.89 -11.38
C LEU A 102 -5.00 -11.53 -11.06
N LEU A 103 -5.53 -11.33 -9.84
CA LEU A 103 -6.86 -11.79 -9.46
C LEU A 103 -7.96 -11.17 -10.31
N GLU A 104 -7.79 -9.91 -10.73
CA GLU A 104 -8.72 -9.27 -11.66
C GLU A 104 -8.65 -9.91 -13.04
N GLY A 105 -7.45 -10.14 -13.59
CA GLY A 105 -7.30 -10.86 -14.86
C GLY A 105 -7.90 -12.28 -14.82
N ILE A 106 -7.75 -12.98 -13.69
CA ILE A 106 -8.36 -14.30 -13.49
C ILE A 106 -9.89 -14.21 -13.55
N ARG A 107 -10.49 -13.17 -12.95
CA ARG A 107 -11.95 -12.93 -13.02
C ARG A 107 -12.41 -12.61 -14.44
N GLU A 108 -11.57 -11.92 -15.21
CA GLU A 108 -11.80 -11.61 -16.64
C GLU A 108 -11.61 -12.84 -17.55
N GLY A 109 -11.10 -13.96 -17.02
CA GLY A 109 -10.89 -15.21 -17.76
C GLY A 109 -9.54 -15.28 -18.49
N ASP A 110 -8.56 -14.47 -18.08
CA ASP A 110 -7.23 -14.44 -18.67
C ASP A 110 -6.51 -15.80 -18.53
N LYS A 111 -5.84 -16.20 -19.62
CA LYS A 111 -4.91 -17.34 -19.60
C LYS A 111 -3.64 -16.98 -18.85
N ILE A 112 -2.90 -17.99 -18.37
CA ILE A 112 -1.61 -17.82 -17.68
C ILE A 112 -0.63 -16.94 -18.49
N SER A 113 -0.60 -17.07 -19.82
CA SER A 113 0.26 -16.25 -20.67
C SER A 113 -0.06 -14.75 -20.60
N ILE A 114 -1.34 -14.38 -20.52
CA ILE A 114 -1.80 -12.99 -20.37
C ILE A 114 -1.51 -12.48 -18.97
N LEU A 115 -1.73 -13.31 -17.95
CA LEU A 115 -1.37 -12.98 -16.56
C LEU A 115 0.14 -12.72 -16.40
N LEU A 116 0.98 -13.51 -17.06
CA LEU A 116 2.43 -13.28 -17.09
C LEU A 116 2.80 -12.00 -17.85
N GLN A 117 2.12 -11.71 -18.96
CA GLN A 117 2.33 -10.44 -19.67
C GLN A 117 1.97 -9.25 -18.78
N ARG A 118 0.84 -9.32 -18.07
CA ARG A 118 0.39 -8.30 -17.11
C ARG A 118 1.42 -8.13 -15.99
N LEU A 119 1.88 -9.22 -15.38
CA LEU A 119 2.93 -9.20 -14.36
C LEU A 119 4.23 -8.52 -14.83
N ARG A 120 4.64 -8.80 -16.08
CA ARG A 120 5.88 -8.25 -16.64
C ARG A 120 5.75 -6.78 -17.03
N ALA A 121 4.54 -6.31 -17.35
CA ALA A 121 4.27 -4.91 -17.60
C ALA A 121 4.33 -4.05 -16.33
N LEU A 122 4.10 -4.65 -15.16
CA LEU A 122 4.15 -3.93 -13.88
C LEU A 122 5.61 -3.57 -13.49
N PRO A 123 5.88 -2.28 -13.20
CA PRO A 123 7.19 -1.83 -12.73
C PRO A 123 7.58 -2.50 -11.42
N GLU A 124 8.86 -2.81 -11.21
CA GLU A 124 9.38 -3.36 -9.94
C GLU A 124 9.52 -2.29 -8.86
N ASP A 125 9.89 -1.08 -9.27
CA ASP A 125 9.98 0.07 -8.39
C ASP A 125 8.59 0.57 -7.99
N LEU A 126 8.38 0.78 -6.70
CA LEU A 126 7.08 1.15 -6.15
C LEU A 126 6.64 2.56 -6.58
N GLU A 127 7.58 3.49 -6.75
CA GLU A 127 7.27 4.85 -7.23
C GLU A 127 6.80 4.82 -8.68
N MET A 128 7.51 4.08 -9.53
CA MET A 128 7.08 3.81 -10.90
C MET A 128 5.73 3.07 -10.96
N PHE A 129 5.49 2.14 -10.03
CA PHE A 129 4.19 1.45 -9.93
C PHE A 129 3.07 2.44 -9.58
N PHE A 130 3.27 3.35 -8.62
CA PHE A 130 2.28 4.37 -8.30
C PHE A 130 2.02 5.31 -9.47
N GLN A 131 3.08 5.70 -10.20
CA GLN A 131 2.93 6.46 -11.42
C GLN A 131 2.06 5.72 -12.44
N HIS A 132 2.34 4.44 -12.68
CA HIS A 132 1.53 3.59 -13.56
C HIS A 132 0.06 3.53 -13.11
N ILE A 133 -0.23 3.37 -11.82
CA ILE A 133 -1.61 3.41 -11.30
C ILE A 133 -2.29 4.74 -11.64
N ILE A 134 -1.61 5.87 -11.41
CA ILE A 134 -2.17 7.20 -11.65
C ILE A 134 -2.37 7.43 -13.15
N GLU A 135 -1.45 6.98 -13.99
CA GLU A 135 -1.53 7.10 -15.45
C GLU A 135 -2.66 6.26 -16.05
N ASP A 136 -2.95 5.11 -15.46
CA ASP A 136 -4.03 4.21 -15.90
C ASP A 136 -5.44 4.68 -15.50
N LEU A 137 -5.57 5.71 -14.65
CA LEU A 137 -6.88 6.26 -14.28
C LEU A 137 -7.61 6.88 -15.48
N THR A 138 -8.93 6.67 -15.55
CA THR A 138 -9.82 7.43 -16.44
C THR A 138 -9.79 8.92 -16.10
N ASP A 139 -10.17 9.77 -17.05
CA ASP A 139 -10.17 11.22 -16.84
C ASP A 139 -11.00 11.65 -15.63
N SER A 140 -12.17 11.02 -15.41
CA SER A 140 -13.02 11.27 -14.24
C SER A 140 -12.34 10.91 -12.92
N HIS A 141 -11.75 9.70 -12.83
CA HIS A 141 -11.05 9.26 -11.63
C HIS A 141 -9.76 10.06 -11.38
N ARG A 142 -9.11 10.55 -12.44
CA ARG A 142 -7.93 11.42 -12.32
C ARG A 142 -8.29 12.76 -11.70
N GLU A 143 -9.43 13.32 -12.06
CA GLU A 143 -9.94 14.55 -11.44
C GLU A 143 -10.25 14.34 -9.94
N GLU A 144 -10.97 13.27 -9.61
CA GLU A 144 -11.29 12.90 -8.22
C GLU A 144 -10.02 12.67 -7.38
N ALA A 145 -9.07 11.88 -7.89
CA ALA A 145 -7.78 11.64 -7.24
C ALA A 145 -7.02 12.95 -7.02
N SER A 146 -7.01 13.86 -8.01
CA SER A 146 -6.37 15.17 -7.88
C SER A 146 -6.99 16.02 -6.77
N ARG A 147 -8.33 16.07 -6.69
CA ARG A 147 -9.05 16.77 -5.61
C ARG A 147 -8.65 16.21 -4.24
N LEU A 148 -8.62 14.87 -4.10
CA LEU A 148 -8.24 14.20 -2.86
C LEU A 148 -6.79 14.51 -2.46
N PHE A 149 -5.84 14.41 -3.39
CA PHE A 149 -4.43 14.69 -3.12
C PHE A 149 -4.20 16.15 -2.71
N GLN A 150 -4.89 17.11 -3.33
CA GLN A 150 -4.79 18.52 -2.94
C GLN A 150 -5.30 18.76 -1.53
N VAL A 151 -6.40 18.11 -1.13
CA VAL A 151 -6.91 18.24 0.25
C VAL A 151 -5.93 17.66 1.26
N VAL A 152 -5.37 16.48 0.99
CA VAL A 152 -4.38 15.84 1.86
C VAL A 152 -3.11 16.68 1.95
N ASP A 153 -2.62 17.23 0.85
CA ASP A 153 -1.42 18.07 0.82
C ASP A 153 -1.63 19.39 1.58
N TYR A 154 -2.78 20.05 1.40
CA TYR A 154 -3.12 21.26 2.17
C TYR A 154 -3.27 20.98 3.67
N ALA A 155 -3.87 19.84 4.02
CA ALA A 155 -4.07 19.46 5.41
C ALA A 155 -2.74 19.09 6.09
N ARG A 156 -1.78 18.47 5.36
CA ARG A 156 -0.48 18.02 5.89
C ARG A 156 0.22 19.06 6.75
N ASP A 157 0.20 20.33 6.33
CA ASP A 157 0.92 21.41 7.02
C ASP A 157 0.20 21.92 8.28
N LYS A 158 -1.08 21.54 8.47
CA LYS A 158 -1.92 21.98 9.61
C LYS A 158 -2.26 20.84 10.55
N ARG A 159 -2.82 19.76 10.01
CA ARG A 159 -3.19 18.53 10.72
C ARG A 159 -3.43 17.39 9.71
N PRO A 160 -3.05 16.14 10.03
CA PRO A 160 -3.44 15.01 9.20
C PRO A 160 -4.96 14.89 9.13
N SER A 161 -5.51 14.75 7.91
CA SER A 161 -6.94 14.50 7.68
C SER A 161 -7.32 13.13 8.24
N THR A 162 -8.50 13.05 8.85
CA THR A 162 -9.06 11.76 9.31
C THR A 162 -9.75 11.04 8.17
N LEU A 163 -9.86 9.70 8.25
CA LEU A 163 -10.58 8.91 7.24
C LEU A 163 -12.05 9.34 7.10
N ILE A 164 -12.67 9.77 8.21
CA ILE A 164 -14.06 10.28 8.22
C ILE A 164 -14.16 11.57 7.40
N GLU A 165 -13.18 12.46 7.48
CA GLU A 165 -13.18 13.70 6.68
C GLU A 165 -13.00 13.40 5.20
N LEU A 166 -12.19 12.38 4.86
CA LEU A 166 -12.00 11.97 3.48
C LEU A 166 -13.26 11.30 2.90
N SER A 167 -14.01 10.52 3.69
CA SER A 167 -15.27 9.92 3.20
C SER A 167 -16.34 10.97 2.88
N PHE A 168 -16.39 12.08 3.61
CA PHE A 168 -17.30 13.18 3.28
C PHE A 168 -16.92 13.93 2.00
N LEU A 169 -15.66 13.87 1.57
CA LEU A 169 -15.23 14.48 0.31
C LEU A 169 -15.65 13.65 -0.91
N GLU A 170 -15.76 12.33 -0.76
CA GLU A 170 -16.28 11.43 -1.80
C GLU A 170 -17.76 11.68 -2.09
N GLU A 171 -18.54 12.07 -1.08
CA GLU A 171 -19.96 12.42 -1.24
C GLU A 171 -20.20 13.74 -2.01
N GLY A 172 -19.14 14.45 -2.38
CA GLY A 172 -19.18 15.66 -3.20
C GLY A 172 -19.37 16.93 -2.36
N SER A 173 -18.32 17.75 -2.32
CA SER A 173 -18.34 19.04 -1.62
C SER A 173 -19.31 20.06 -2.24
N GLU A 174 -19.65 19.90 -3.53
CA GLU A 174 -20.48 20.85 -4.27
C GLU A 174 -21.91 20.95 -3.69
N ALA A 175 -22.52 19.82 -3.31
CA ALA A 175 -23.85 19.82 -2.70
C ALA A 175 -23.84 20.43 -1.29
N ALA A 176 -22.77 20.21 -0.51
CA ALA A 176 -22.63 20.75 0.83
C ALA A 176 -22.27 22.25 0.85
N ILE A 177 -21.47 22.72 -0.12
CA ILE A 177 -21.08 24.13 -0.26
C ILE A 177 -22.20 24.95 -0.89
N ALA A 178 -22.97 24.37 -1.82
CA ALA A 178 -24.11 25.02 -2.47
C ALA A 178 -25.42 24.90 -1.66
N ALA A 179 -25.43 24.12 -0.57
CA ALA A 179 -26.59 24.03 0.29
C ALA A 179 -26.85 25.37 0.99
N ASP A 180 -28.04 25.92 0.80
CA ASP A 180 -28.47 27.09 1.56
C ASP A 180 -28.41 26.78 3.05
N ILE A 181 -27.79 27.68 3.82
CA ILE A 181 -27.82 27.62 5.28
C ILE A 181 -29.22 28.05 5.73
N VAL A 182 -30.12 27.08 5.81
CA VAL A 182 -31.50 27.29 6.25
C VAL A 182 -31.65 26.83 7.70
N HIS A 183 -32.47 27.54 8.47
CA HIS A 183 -32.87 27.09 9.81
C HIS A 183 -33.53 25.70 9.73
N LEU A 184 -32.87 24.69 10.27
CA LEU A 184 -33.40 23.32 10.37
C LEU A 184 -34.61 23.32 11.32
N PRO A 185 -35.83 23.08 10.82
CA PRO A 185 -37.01 23.00 11.67
C PRO A 185 -36.87 21.82 12.63
N TYR A 186 -37.15 22.05 13.91
CA TYR A 186 -37.04 21.04 14.98
C TYR A 186 -37.75 19.71 14.65
N GLU A 187 -38.84 19.76 13.89
CA GLU A 187 -39.60 18.58 13.46
C GLU A 187 -38.81 17.63 12.54
N LYS A 188 -37.85 18.12 11.75
CA LYS A 188 -37.00 17.26 10.89
C LYS A 188 -35.91 16.52 11.67
N LEU A 189 -35.57 16.98 12.88
CA LEU A 189 -34.58 16.32 13.74
C LEU A 189 -35.15 15.09 14.48
N LYS A 190 -36.48 14.94 14.51
CA LYS A 190 -37.13 13.83 15.21
C LYS A 190 -37.23 12.54 14.38
N HIS A 191 -37.01 12.59 13.05
CA HIS A 191 -37.28 11.47 12.16
C HIS A 191 -36.10 10.52 11.89
N THR A 192 -34.93 10.72 12.51
CA THR A 192 -33.76 9.85 12.33
C THR A 192 -33.59 8.80 13.45
N GLN A 193 -34.70 8.29 13.98
CA GLN A 193 -34.71 7.09 14.81
C GLN A 193 -35.73 6.08 14.29
N THR A 194 -35.30 5.27 13.32
CA THR A 194 -35.70 3.86 13.19
C THR A 194 -34.60 3.11 12.48
#